data_AF-A0A834JN02-F1
#
_entry.id   AF-A0A834JN02-F1
#
_cell.length_a   1.000
_cell.length_b   1.000
_cell.length_c   1.000
_cell.angle_alpha   90.00
_cell.angle_beta   90.00
_cell.angle_gamma   90.00
#
_symmetry.space_group_name_H-M   'P 1'
#
loop_
_entity.id
_entity.type
_entity.pdbx_description
1 polymer ?
#
loop_
_entity_poly.entity_id
_entity_poly.type
_entity_poly.pdbx_seq_one_letter_code
_entity_poly.pdbx_strand_id
1 'polypeptide(L)' 'MFYLNNVYEETTKQLKQYPDLEVESLGGGRILHDPEKKSIKVYGYSQGYGKADHQVSVELLKKKYIDYDITYSDDGY' A
#
# COMPACT_ATOMS: atom_id res chain seq x y z
N MET A 1 1.81 14.80 -8.11
CA MET A 1 0.68 14.20 -7.38
C MET A 1 0.69 12.71 -7.70
N PHE A 2 1.08 11.85 -6.76
CA PHE A 2 1.14 10.40 -6.97
C PHE A 2 -0.27 9.84 -6.88
N TYR A 3 -0.87 9.53 -8.02
CA TYR A 3 -2.26 9.06 -8.10
C TYR A 3 -2.33 7.55 -7.88
N LEU A 4 -3.00 7.14 -6.80
CA LEU A 4 -3.32 5.73 -6.52
C LEU A 4 -4.16 5.08 -7.62
N ASN A 5 -4.90 5.86 -8.41
CA ASN A 5 -5.64 5.37 -9.57
C ASN A 5 -4.75 4.59 -10.55
N ASN A 6 -3.49 5.01 -10.74
CA ASN A 6 -2.60 4.33 -11.68
C ASN A 6 -2.27 2.91 -11.20
N VAL A 7 -2.01 2.74 -9.91
CA VAL A 7 -1.72 1.42 -9.30
C VAL A 7 -2.95 0.52 -9.36
N TYR A 8 -4.13 1.07 -9.06
CA TYR A 8 -5.39 0.33 -9.12
C TYR A 8 -5.72 -0.12 -10.54
N GLU A 9 -5.59 0.76 -11.53
CA GLU A 9 -5.84 0.43 -12.94
C GLU A 9 -4.87 -0.62 -13.48
N GLU A 10 -3.58 -0.51 -13.15
CA GLU A 10 -2.58 -1.52 -13.55
C GLU A 10 -2.88 -2.89 -12.94
N THR A 11 -3.20 -2.92 -11.64
CA THR A 11 -3.56 -4.15 -10.93
C THR A 11 -4.82 -4.78 -11.55
N THR A 12 -5.83 -3.96 -11.82
CA THR A 12 -7.08 -4.42 -12.46
C THR A 12 -6.80 -4.96 -13.87
N LYS A 13 -5.95 -4.32 -14.67
CA LYS A 13 -5.55 -4.81 -16.00
C LYS A 13 -4.86 -6.17 -15.93
N GLN A 14 -3.97 -6.39 -14.95
CA GLN A 14 -3.31 -7.67 -14.76
C GLN A 14 -4.30 -8.76 -14.32
N LEU A 15 -5.36 -8.41 -13.61
CA LEU A 15 -6.35 -9.36 -13.12
C LEU A 15 -7.47 -9.66 -14.11
N LYS A 16 -7.63 -8.86 -15.19
CA LYS A 16 -8.56 -9.17 -16.30
C LYS A 16 -8.34 -10.53 -16.98
N GLN A 17 -7.16 -11.13 -16.83
CA GLN A 17 -6.89 -12.48 -17.33
C GLN A 17 -7.59 -13.59 -16.49
N TYR A 18 -8.10 -13.25 -15.31
CA TYR A 18 -8.82 -14.14 -14.41
C TYR A 18 -10.27 -13.64 -14.29
N PRO A 19 -11.19 -14.11 -15.16
CA PRO A 19 -12.56 -13.59 -15.24
C PRO A 19 -13.39 -13.82 -13.96
N ASP A 20 -12.97 -14.74 -13.10
CA ASP A 20 -13.64 -15.06 -11.83
C ASP A 20 -13.12 -14.24 -10.63
N LEU A 21 -12.19 -13.30 -10.85
CA LEU A 21 -11.64 -12.44 -9.81
C LEU A 21 -12.13 -11.00 -9.96
N GLU A 22 -12.65 -10.45 -8.87
CA GLU A 22 -12.99 -9.04 -8.73
C GLU A 22 -11.98 -8.33 -7.82
N VAL A 23 -11.70 -7.07 -8.11
CA VAL A 23 -10.75 -6.24 -7.37
C VAL A 23 -11.49 -5.03 -6.85
N GLU A 24 -11.34 -4.78 -5.56
CA GLU A 24 -11.86 -3.58 -4.91
C GLU A 24 -10.71 -2.88 -4.17
N SER A 25 -10.66 -1.55 -4.28
CA SER A 25 -9.71 -0.74 -3.51
C SER A 25 -10.30 -0.46 -2.13
N LEU A 26 -9.76 -1.11 -1.11
CA LEU A 26 -10.17 -0.92 0.29
C LEU A 26 -9.65 0.39 0.92
N GLY A 27 -8.86 1.16 0.16
CA GLY A 27 -8.26 2.42 0.63
C GLY A 27 -6.89 2.66 0.03
N GLY A 28 -6.20 3.71 0.50
CA GLY A 28 -4.80 3.90 0.17
C GLY A 28 -4.05 4.72 1.21
N GLY A 29 -2.78 4.96 0.92
CA GLY A 29 -1.85 5.68 1.79
C GLY A 29 -0.51 5.88 1.07
N ARG A 30 0.54 6.14 1.83
CA ARG A 30 1.91 6.34 1.35
C ARG A 30 2.86 5.40 2.07
N ILE A 31 3.94 5.04 1.39
CA ILE A 31 5.03 4.25 1.94
C ILE A 31 6.30 5.08 1.80
N LEU A 32 6.95 5.37 2.92
CA LEU A 32 8.30 5.92 2.95
C LEU A 32 9.26 4.75 3.17
N HIS A 33 10.18 4.55 2.23
CA HIS A 33 11.17 3.49 2.29
C HIS A 33 12.57 4.12 2.33
N ASP A 34 13.30 3.87 3.40
CA ASP A 34 14.71 4.23 3.57
C ASP A 34 15.54 2.93 3.60
N PRO A 35 16.17 2.56 2.47
CA PRO A 35 16.91 1.29 2.36
C PRO A 35 18.22 1.31 3.14
N GLU A 36 18.83 2.49 3.38
CA GLU A 36 20.08 2.59 4.14
C GLU A 36 19.84 2.27 5.61
N LYS A 37 18.73 2.76 6.16
CA LYS A 37 18.30 2.45 7.54
C LYS A 37 17.52 1.15 7.67
N LYS A 38 17.27 0.44 6.55
CA LYS A 38 16.36 -0.71 6.48
C LYS A 38 15.02 -0.41 7.16
N SER A 39 14.41 0.73 6.83
CA SER A 39 13.15 1.15 7.47
C SER A 39 12.07 1.43 6.44
N ILE A 40 10.85 0.98 6.75
CA ILE A 40 9.65 1.23 5.96
C ILE A 40 8.55 1.78 6.87
N LYS A 41 8.00 2.94 6.51
CA LYS A 41 6.87 3.56 7.22
C LYS A 41 5.66 3.64 6.30
N VAL A 42 4.54 3.05 6.72
CA VAL A 42 3.24 3.15 6.04
C VAL A 42 2.40 4.23 6.73
N TYR A 43 1.88 5.22 6.00
CA TYR A 43 1.17 6.35 6.62
C TYR A 43 0.23 7.10 5.67
N GLY A 44 -0.60 7.97 6.25
CA GLY A 44 -1.46 8.90 5.53
C GLY A 44 -2.74 8.26 5.00
N TYR A 45 -3.33 8.83 3.96
CA TYR A 45 -4.56 8.30 3.36
C TYR A 45 -4.68 8.70 1.89
N SER A 46 -5.54 7.99 1.15
CA SER A 46 -5.91 8.37 -0.22
C SER A 46 -7.00 9.42 -0.22
N GLN A 47 -6.83 10.51 -0.98
CA GLN A 47 -7.91 11.48 -1.21
C GLN A 47 -9.12 10.88 -1.95
N GLY A 48 -8.89 9.89 -2.83
CA GLY A 48 -9.95 9.29 -3.65
C GLY A 48 -10.51 7.97 -3.11
N TYR A 49 -9.72 7.24 -2.30
CA TYR A 49 -10.08 5.91 -1.80
C TYR A 49 -10.23 5.85 -0.27
N GLY A 50 -9.92 6.93 0.44
CA GLY A 50 -9.90 6.94 1.90
C GLY A 50 -8.66 6.25 2.49
N LYS A 51 -8.69 6.03 3.81
CA LYS A 51 -7.60 5.43 4.57
C LYS A 51 -7.65 3.91 4.45
N ALA A 52 -6.57 3.29 4.01
CA ALA A 52 -6.44 1.83 4.02
C ALA A 52 -6.21 1.29 5.44
N ASP A 53 -6.46 0.00 5.63
CA ASP A 53 -5.91 -0.72 6.77
C ASP A 53 -4.39 -0.88 6.60
N HIS A 54 -3.64 0.04 7.22
CA HIS A 54 -2.18 0.03 7.16
C HIS A 54 -1.57 -1.20 7.84
N GLN A 55 -2.29 -1.84 8.77
CA GLN A 55 -1.80 -3.03 9.45
C GLN A 55 -1.61 -4.18 8.46
N VAL A 56 -2.59 -4.41 7.58
CA VAL A 56 -2.51 -5.43 6.52
C VAL A 56 -1.29 -5.18 5.62
N SER A 57 -1.04 -3.92 5.26
CA SER A 57 0.13 -3.56 4.45
C SER A 57 1.45 -3.85 5.18
N VAL A 58 1.55 -3.50 6.48
CA VAL A 58 2.73 -3.78 7.29
C VAL A 58 2.97 -5.28 7.44
N GLU A 59 1.93 -6.10 7.63
CA GLU A 59 2.07 -7.55 7.75
C GLU A 59 2.63 -8.19 6.47
N LEU A 60 2.17 -7.74 5.30
CA LEU A 60 2.70 -8.19 4.01
C LEU A 60 4.16 -7.77 3.82
N LEU A 61 4.50 -6.54 4.20
CA LEU A 61 5.87 -6.03 4.10
C LEU A 61 6.82 -6.77 5.04
N LYS A 62 6.40 -7.10 6.27
CA LYS A 62 7.19 -7.87 7.25
C LYS A 62 7.52 -9.28 6.75
N LYS A 63 6.63 -9.90 5.97
CA LYS A 63 6.89 -11.20 5.34
C LYS A 63 7.99 -11.13 4.28
N LYS A 64 8.12 -10.00 3.57
CA LYS A 64 9.07 -9.83 2.47
C LYS A 64 10.41 -9.22 2.91
N TYR A 65 10.37 -8.27 3.84
CA TYR A 65 11.52 -7.53 4.36
C TYR A 65 11.71 -7.86 5.84
N ILE A 66 12.15 -9.09 6.13
CA ILE A 66 12.19 -9.61 7.50
C ILE A 66 13.23 -8.91 8.39
N ASP A 67 14.23 -8.28 7.77
CA ASP A 67 15.32 -7.54 8.40
C ASP A 67 15.09 -6.03 8.44
N TYR A 68 13.90 -5.56 8.06
CA TYR A 68 13.53 -4.15 8.09
C TYR A 68 12.72 -3.80 9.34
N ASP A 69 12.92 -2.59 9.84
CA ASP A 69 12.01 -1.98 10.82
C ASP A 69 10.80 -1.39 10.09
N ILE A 70 9.63 -2.00 10.28
CA ILE A 70 8.41 -1.67 9.55
C ILE A 70 7.33 -1.19 10.52
N THR A 71 6.96 0.07 10.37
CA THR A 71 5.97 0.75 11.22
C THR A 71 4.83 1.33 10.39
N TYR A 72 3.68 1.57 11.03
CA TYR A 72 2.63 2.40 10.45
C TYR A 72 2.27 3.55 11.38
N SER A 73 1.73 4.61 10.77
CA SER A 73 1.23 5.79 11.47
C SER A 73 -0.04 6.25 10.79
N ASP A 74 -1.07 6.48 11.58
CA ASP A 74 -2.31 7.06 11.08
C ASP A 74 -2.23 8.59 10.95
N ASP A 75 -1.18 9.19 11.52
CA ASP A 75 -0.88 10.60 11.39
C ASP A 75 -0.14 10.92 10.08
N GLY A 76 -0.58 11.99 9.40
CA GLY A 76 0.13 12.65 8.31
C GLY A 76 -0.72 12.97 7.07
N TYR A 77 -0.73 14.24 6.66
CA TYR A 77 -1.18 14.71 5.33
C TYR A 77 0.00 15.06 4.45
#